data_AF-A0A662HVN9-F1
#
_entry.id   AF-A0A662HVN9-F1
#
_cell.length_a   1.000
_cell.length_b   1.000
_cell.length_c   1.000
_cell.angle_alpha   90.00
_cell.angle_beta   90.00
_cell.angle_gamma   90.00
#
_symmetry.space_group_name_H-M   'P 1'
#
loop_
_entity.id
_entity.type
_entity.pdbx_description
1 polymer ?
#
loop_
_entity_poly.entity_id
_entity_poly.type
_entity_poly.pdbx_seq_one_letter_code
_entity_poly.pdbx_strand_id
1 'polypeptide(L)'
;MQVPRKVVEEVRREENPPPHTVIVKRVPTSYTDLQKREVVLAEAQLNMVDWVYRHEVKHLSEWPRTIGKMLYHEAKIAASLPPYLREVFKKYRREAMNIVYD
;
A
#
# COMPACT_ATOMS: atom_id res chain seq x y z
N MET A 1 6.40 -12.63 -15.43
CA MET A 1 4.94 -12.53 -15.62
C MET A 1 4.58 -11.18 -16.22
N GLN A 2 3.47 -11.09 -16.94
CA GLN A 2 3.05 -9.84 -17.60
C GLN A 2 2.03 -9.07 -16.76
N VAL A 3 2.18 -7.74 -16.75
CA VAL A 3 1.20 -6.81 -16.17
C VAL A 3 -0.09 -6.87 -17.00
N PRO A 4 -1.28 -6.94 -16.39
CA PRO A 4 -2.57 -6.89 -17.11
C PRO A 4 -2.84 -5.48 -17.65
N ARG A 5 -2.20 -5.15 -18.79
CA ARG A 5 -2.12 -3.79 -19.34
C ARG A 5 -3.47 -3.11 -19.54
N LYS A 6 -4.48 -3.82 -20.04
CA LYS A 6 -5.81 -3.24 -20.31
C LYS A 6 -6.43 -2.61 -19.05
N VAL A 7 -6.48 -3.37 -17.95
CA VAL A 7 -7.07 -2.91 -16.67
C VAL A 7 -6.26 -1.76 -16.10
N VAL A 8 -4.92 -1.85 -16.15
CA VAL A 8 -4.02 -0.80 -15.67
C VAL A 8 -4.20 0.50 -16.45
N GLU A 9 -4.36 0.44 -17.77
CA GLU A 9 -4.57 1.61 -18.62
C GLU A 9 -5.95 2.25 -18.40
N GLU A 10 -6.99 1.44 -18.17
CA GLU A 10 -8.34 1.91 -17.83
C GLU A 10 -8.34 2.68 -16.51
N VAL A 11 -7.82 2.07 -15.44
CA VAL A 11 -7.68 2.73 -14.13
C VAL A 11 -6.83 4.00 -14.22
N ARG A 12 -5.76 4.02 -15.05
CA ARG A 12 -4.95 5.23 -15.26
C ARG A 12 -5.75 6.38 -15.88
N ARG A 13 -6.66 6.07 -16.79
CA ARG A 13 -7.52 7.10 -17.41
C ARG A 13 -8.53 7.65 -16.42
N GLU A 14 -9.07 6.80 -15.55
CA GLU A 14 -10.11 7.18 -14.60
C GLU A 14 -9.56 7.93 -13.38
N GLU A 15 -8.54 7.38 -12.73
CA GLU A 15 -7.99 7.93 -11.48
C GLU A 15 -6.95 9.03 -11.72
N ASN A 16 -6.45 9.15 -12.96
CA ASN A 16 -5.40 10.10 -13.37
C ASN A 16 -4.22 10.21 -12.37
N PRO A 17 -3.58 9.08 -11.98
CA PRO A 17 -2.56 9.09 -10.94
C PRO A 17 -1.24 9.71 -11.44
N PRO A 18 -0.35 10.15 -10.51
CA PRO A 18 0.99 10.62 -10.86
C PRO A 18 1.77 9.61 -11.69
N PRO A 19 2.74 10.05 -12.53
CA PRO A 19 3.55 9.14 -13.33
C PRO A 19 4.30 8.11 -12.47
N HIS A 20 4.11 6.83 -12.79
CA HIS A 20 4.65 5.69 -12.04
C HIS A 20 4.82 4.46 -12.93
N THR A 21 5.62 3.50 -12.47
CA THR A 21 5.79 2.18 -13.09
C THR A 21 4.89 1.14 -12.42
N VAL A 22 4.46 0.12 -13.16
CA VAL A 22 3.69 -1.01 -12.62
C VAL A 22 4.47 -2.28 -12.91
N ILE A 23 4.66 -3.10 -11.89
CA ILE A 23 5.34 -4.38 -12.04
C ILE A 23 4.59 -5.47 -11.28
N VAL A 24 4.80 -6.73 -11.68
CA VAL A 24 4.28 -7.90 -10.97
C VAL A 24 5.43 -8.60 -10.27
N LYS A 25 5.28 -8.87 -8.96
CA LYS A 25 6.26 -9.61 -8.14
C LYS A 25 5.58 -10.71 -7.33
N ARG A 26 6.33 -11.76 -7.00
CA ARG A 26 5.90 -12.80 -6.06
C ARG A 26 6.14 -12.33 -4.63
N VAL A 27 5.20 -11.53 -4.14
CA VAL A 27 5.20 -10.96 -2.78
C VAL A 27 3.87 -11.26 -2.09
N PRO A 28 3.79 -11.21 -0.74
CA PRO A 28 2.56 -11.53 -0.02
C PRO A 28 1.38 -10.60 -0.34
N THR A 29 1.66 -9.31 -0.53
CA THR A 29 0.66 -8.27 -0.78
C THR A 29 1.20 -7.24 -1.74
N SER A 30 0.31 -6.63 -2.53
CA SER A 30 0.61 -5.47 -3.36
C SER A 30 0.97 -4.27 -2.48
N TYR A 31 1.75 -3.35 -3.04
CA TYR A 31 2.15 -2.15 -2.34
C TYR A 31 2.66 -1.08 -3.31
N THR A 32 2.69 0.15 -2.82
CA THR A 32 3.22 1.32 -3.52
C THR A 32 4.56 1.76 -2.93
N ASP A 33 5.61 1.80 -3.75
CA ASP A 33 6.91 2.38 -3.41
C ASP A 33 6.96 3.85 -3.87
N LEU A 34 6.81 4.77 -2.91
CA LEU A 34 6.81 6.21 -3.17
C LEU A 34 8.16 6.76 -3.61
N GLN A 35 9.27 6.14 -3.20
CA GLN A 35 10.61 6.60 -3.55
C GLN A 35 10.92 6.26 -5.01
N LYS A 36 10.58 5.05 -5.43
CA LYS A 36 10.78 4.58 -6.81
C LYS A 36 9.64 4.97 -7.75
N ARG A 37 8.51 5.43 -7.21
CA ARG A 37 7.24 5.63 -7.93
C ARG A 37 6.84 4.36 -8.68
N GLU A 38 6.79 3.25 -7.94
CA GLU A 38 6.48 1.93 -8.46
C GLU A 38 5.25 1.37 -7.72
N VAL A 39 4.27 0.89 -8.47
CA VAL A 39 3.18 0.07 -7.94
C VAL A 39 3.52 -1.39 -8.18
N VAL A 40 3.69 -2.13 -7.11
CA VAL A 40 4.00 -3.55 -7.13
C VAL A 40 2.71 -4.33 -6.93
N LEU A 41 2.31 -5.08 -7.95
CA LEU A 41 1.18 -5.99 -7.90
C LEU A 41 1.66 -7.37 -7.48
N ALA A 42 1.06 -7.91 -6.41
CA ALA A 42 1.29 -9.28 -5.99
C ALA A 42 0.66 -10.26 -6.98
N GLU A 43 1.43 -11.25 -7.38
CA GLU A 43 0.99 -12.32 -8.30
C GLU A 43 -0.31 -12.99 -7.84
N ALA A 44 -0.45 -13.25 -6.53
CA ALA A 44 -1.63 -13.89 -5.95
C ALA A 44 -2.91 -13.01 -5.99
N GLN A 45 -2.78 -11.71 -6.25
CA GLN A 45 -3.89 -10.76 -6.27
C GLN A 45 -4.28 -10.30 -7.68
N LEU A 46 -3.68 -10.89 -8.73
CA LEU A 46 -3.96 -10.48 -10.12
C LEU A 46 -5.40 -10.73 -10.56
N ASN A 47 -6.12 -11.66 -9.91
CA ASN A 47 -7.55 -11.88 -10.13
C ASN A 47 -8.44 -10.71 -9.69
N MET A 48 -7.92 -9.79 -8.88
CA MET A 48 -8.61 -8.60 -8.39
C MET A 48 -7.81 -7.32 -8.70
N VAL A 49 -7.06 -7.34 -9.81
CA VAL A 49 -6.11 -6.28 -10.15
C VAL A 49 -6.74 -4.90 -10.30
N ASP A 50 -8.01 -4.80 -10.75
CA ASP A 50 -8.70 -3.50 -10.84
C ASP A 50 -8.77 -2.82 -9.47
N TRP A 51 -9.38 -3.51 -8.48
CA TRP A 51 -9.51 -3.00 -7.13
C TRP A 51 -8.14 -2.75 -6.47
N VAL A 52 -7.23 -3.71 -6.56
CA VAL A 52 -5.89 -3.61 -5.96
C VAL A 52 -5.13 -2.44 -6.56
N TYR A 53 -5.13 -2.30 -7.88
CA TYR A 53 -4.37 -1.23 -8.52
C TYR A 53 -4.98 0.15 -8.22
N ARG A 54 -6.31 0.29 -8.22
CA ARG A 54 -6.99 1.52 -7.76
C ARG A 54 -6.61 1.89 -6.33
N HIS A 55 -6.58 0.91 -5.44
CA HIS A 55 -6.15 1.10 -4.06
C HIS A 55 -4.72 1.61 -3.97
N GLU A 56 -3.79 0.96 -4.67
CA GLU A 56 -2.37 1.33 -4.64
C GLU A 56 -2.10 2.71 -5.25
N VAL A 57 -2.76 3.07 -6.36
CA VAL A 57 -2.54 4.39 -6.96
C VAL A 57 -3.01 5.54 -6.07
N LYS A 58 -3.99 5.33 -5.19
CA LYS A 58 -4.39 6.33 -4.18
C LYS A 58 -3.27 6.63 -3.19
N HIS A 59 -2.38 5.68 -2.92
CA HIS A 59 -1.20 5.94 -2.12
C HIS A 59 -0.15 6.76 -2.87
N LEU A 60 -0.18 6.86 -4.20
CA LEU A 60 0.73 7.75 -4.93
C LEU A 60 0.33 9.22 -4.84
N SER A 61 -0.97 9.52 -4.72
CA SER A 61 -1.50 10.89 -4.79
C SER A 61 -2.13 11.35 -3.48
N GLU A 62 -3.28 10.79 -3.15
CA GLU A 62 -4.19 11.30 -2.11
C GLU A 62 -3.73 10.91 -0.70
N TRP A 63 -3.28 9.67 -0.53
CA TRP A 63 -3.00 9.05 0.77
C TRP A 63 -1.58 8.49 0.84
N PRO A 64 -0.53 9.30 0.63
CA PRO A 64 0.83 8.79 0.60
C PRO A 64 1.26 8.25 1.96
N ARG A 65 1.70 6.98 1.96
CA ARG A 65 2.32 6.29 3.10
C ARG A 65 3.78 6.73 3.26
N THR A 66 3.98 7.98 3.65
CA THR A 66 5.33 8.49 3.94
C THR A 66 5.85 7.94 5.25
N ILE A 67 7.18 7.83 5.39
CA ILE A 67 7.82 7.42 6.66
C ILE A 67 7.34 8.31 7.82
N GLY A 68 7.22 9.62 7.59
CA GLY A 68 6.74 10.56 8.61
C GLY A 68 5.30 10.27 9.06
N LYS A 69 4.38 10.00 8.13
CA LYS A 69 2.99 9.63 8.48
C LYS A 69 2.96 8.29 9.20
N MET A 70 3.70 7.29 8.72
CA MET A 70 3.77 5.98 9.37
C MET A 70 4.23 6.11 10.81
N LEU A 71 5.35 6.82 11.05
CA LEU A 71 5.86 7.06 12.40
C LEU A 71 4.87 7.84 13.27
N TYR A 72 4.17 8.82 12.71
CA TYR A 72 3.13 9.57 13.43
C TYR A 72 2.01 8.65 13.92
N HIS A 73 1.46 7.82 13.03
CA HIS A 73 0.38 6.90 13.39
C HIS A 73 0.87 5.79 14.34
N GLU A 74 2.07 5.24 14.12
CA GLU A 74 2.70 4.28 15.03
C GLU A 74 2.83 4.86 16.45
N ALA A 75 3.34 6.09 16.56
CA ALA A 75 3.49 6.78 17.84
C ALA A 75 2.14 7.05 18.51
N LYS A 76 1.13 7.49 17.74
CA LYS A 76 -0.22 7.75 18.24
C LYS A 76 -0.87 6.48 18.79
N ILE A 77 -0.77 5.37 18.06
CA ILE A 77 -1.30 4.07 18.49
C ILE A 77 -0.57 3.61 19.76
N ALA A 78 0.76 3.58 19.74
CA ALA A 78 1.55 3.15 20.89
C ALA A 78 1.28 3.98 22.16
N ALA A 79 1.07 5.29 22.01
CA ALA A 79 0.71 6.17 23.13
C ALA A 79 -0.67 5.87 23.71
N SER A 80 -1.64 5.50 22.86
CA SER A 80 -3.00 5.13 23.27
C SER A 80 -3.10 3.76 23.94
N LEU A 81 -2.11 2.88 23.74
CA LEU A 81 -2.14 1.52 24.24
C LEU A 81 -1.60 1.42 25.68
N PRO A 82 -2.25 0.63 26.55
CA PRO A 82 -1.68 0.21 27.83
C PRO A 82 -0.32 -0.48 27.67
N PRO A 83 0.59 -0.40 28.66
CA PRO A 83 1.95 -0.93 28.53
C PRO A 83 2.04 -2.39 28.06
N TYR A 84 1.15 -3.26 28.52
CA TYR A 84 1.15 -4.69 28.15
C TYR A 84 0.74 -4.94 26.69
N LEU A 85 -0.02 -4.02 26.06
CA LEU A 85 -0.39 -4.13 24.64
C LEU A 85 0.66 -3.52 23.70
N ARG A 86 1.58 -2.69 24.23
CA ARG A 86 2.64 -2.08 23.39
C ARG A 86 3.57 -3.11 22.80
N GLU A 87 3.91 -4.15 23.55
CA GLU A 87 4.77 -5.24 23.06
C GLU A 87 4.07 -6.10 22.00
N VAL A 88 2.75 -6.32 22.15
CA VAL A 88 1.94 -6.98 21.13
C VAL A 88 1.88 -6.12 19.86
N PHE A 89 1.64 -4.81 19.99
CA PHE A 89 1.64 -3.89 18.85
C PHE A 89 2.99 -3.86 18.13
N LYS A 90 4.12 -3.79 18.85
CA LYS A 90 5.45 -3.84 18.24
C LYS A 90 5.66 -5.13 17.44
N LYS A 91 5.21 -6.27 17.98
CA LYS A 91 5.32 -7.59 17.33
C LYS A 91 4.51 -7.66 16.02
N TYR A 92 3.31 -7.10 16.00
CA TYR A 92 2.40 -7.10 14.85
C TYR A 92 2.28 -5.73 14.18
N ARG A 93 3.35 -4.94 14.25
CA ARG A 93 3.35 -3.54 13.81
C ARG A 93 2.97 -3.42 12.35
N ARG A 94 3.49 -4.32 11.51
CA ARG A 94 3.24 -4.30 10.07
C ARG A 94 1.76 -4.52 9.76
N GLU A 95 1.15 -5.52 10.39
CA GLU A 95 -0.25 -5.87 10.22
C GLU A 95 -1.16 -4.76 10.72
N ALA A 96 -0.86 -4.20 11.90
CA ALA A 96 -1.60 -3.08 12.45
C ALA A 96 -1.53 -1.85 11.54
N MET A 97 -0.35 -1.54 10.99
CA MET A 97 -0.18 -0.40 10.08
C MET A 97 -0.85 -0.63 8.73
N ASN A 98 -0.95 -1.88 8.24
CA ASN A 98 -1.76 -2.17 7.06
C ASN A 98 -3.23 -1.80 7.31
N ILE A 99 -3.83 -2.22 8.44
CA ILE A 99 -5.22 -1.88 8.80
C ILE A 99 -5.45 -0.36 8.94
N VAL A 100 -4.43 0.41 9.33
CA VAL A 100 -4.56 1.86 9.48
C VAL A 100 -4.66 2.57 8.14
N TYR A 101 -4.09 1.98 7.08
CA TYR A 101 -3.98 2.61 5.76
C TYR A 101 -4.77 1.90 4.66
N ASP A 102 -5.27 0.69 4.93
CA ASP A 102 -6.17 -0.12 4.08
C ASP A 102 -7.60 -0.09 4.62
#